data_AF-A0A5N4A6L9-F1
#
_entry.id   AF-A0A5N4A6L9-F1
#
_cell.length_a   1.000
_cell.length_b   1.000
_cell.length_c   1.000
_cell.angle_alpha   90.00
_cell.angle_beta   90.00
_cell.angle_gamma   90.00
#
_symmetry.space_group_name_H-M   'P 1'
#
loop_
_entity.id
_entity.type
_entity.pdbx_description
1 polymer ?
#
loop_
_entity_poly.entity_id
_entity_poly.type
_entity_poly.pdbx_seq_one_letter_code
_entity_poly.pdbx_strand_id
1 'polypeptide(L)'
;MHLRPLLPVGLLLFIVGTGSCLSCLLCKDLLDCKGNTTEKIECHMMEDVCFQIFHPETGAVFRRACGAPTVCDIYAKCSTCNVNDCNSSMNILPSFLMISLATVIAMKLF
;
A
#
# COMPACT_ATOMS: atom_id res chain seq x y z
N MET A 1 -46.43 36.37 26.03
CA MET A 1 -45.70 35.13 26.39
C MET A 1 -46.16 34.02 25.46
N HIS A 2 -45.38 33.69 24.42
CA HIS A 2 -45.51 32.42 23.71
C HIS A 2 -44.14 32.08 23.11
N LEU A 3 -43.35 31.36 23.92
CA LEU A 3 -42.12 30.70 23.51
C LEU A 3 -42.51 29.52 22.60
N ARG A 4 -42.09 29.53 21.34
CA ARG A 4 -42.11 28.33 20.49
C ARG A 4 -40.72 27.68 20.51
N PRO A 5 -40.66 26.34 20.55
CA PRO A 5 -39.46 25.61 20.90
C PRO A 5 -38.43 25.62 19.77
N LEU A 6 -37.18 25.58 20.20
CA LEU A 6 -35.96 25.57 19.43
C LEU A 6 -35.95 24.45 18.38
N LEU A 7 -35.64 24.84 17.14
CA LEU A 7 -35.07 23.97 16.11
C LEU A 7 -33.86 23.22 16.72
N PRO A 8 -33.81 21.87 16.73
CA PRO A 8 -32.53 21.21 16.80
C PRO A 8 -31.87 21.39 15.43
N VAL A 9 -31.04 22.43 15.36
CA VAL A 9 -30.04 22.66 14.33
C VAL A 9 -29.34 21.35 14.03
N GLY A 10 -29.22 21.08 12.72
CA GLY A 10 -28.81 19.82 12.14
C GLY A 10 -27.73 19.11 12.94
N LEU A 11 -28.04 17.87 13.30
CA LEU A 11 -27.07 16.83 13.54
C LEU A 11 -26.28 16.67 12.23
N LEU A 12 -25.28 17.53 12.06
CA LEU A 12 -24.19 17.36 11.12
C LEU A 12 -23.55 16.03 11.49
N LEU A 13 -24.00 14.98 10.79
CA LEU A 13 -23.25 13.76 10.61
C LEU A 13 -21.87 14.19 10.10
N PHE A 14 -20.93 14.36 11.01
CA PHE A 14 -19.52 14.27 10.69
C PHE A 14 -19.28 12.81 10.28
N ILE A 15 -19.66 12.50 9.05
CA ILE A 15 -19.04 11.41 8.31
C ILE A 15 -17.61 11.92 8.09
N VAL A 16 -16.77 11.78 9.12
CA VAL A 16 -15.34 11.69 8.89
C VAL A 16 -15.25 10.43 8.05
N GLY A 17 -15.26 10.61 6.72
CA GLY A 17 -15.02 9.54 5.80
C GLY A 17 -13.74 8.90 6.28
N THR A 18 -13.84 7.67 6.77
CA THR A 18 -12.69 6.81 6.97
C THR A 18 -12.22 6.48 5.56
N GLY A 19 -11.62 7.48 4.88
CA GLY A 19 -10.78 7.25 3.72
C GLY A 19 -9.79 6.23 4.20
N SER A 20 -9.85 5.04 3.60
CA SER A 20 -9.05 3.92 4.04
C SER A 20 -7.58 4.35 3.97
N CYS A 21 -6.95 4.59 5.13
CA CYS A 21 -5.55 4.97 5.17
C CYS A 21 -4.75 3.82 4.56
N LEU A 22 -3.98 4.11 3.51
CA LEU A 22 -3.12 3.13 2.88
C LEU A 22 -2.02 2.75 3.87
N SER A 23 -1.85 1.46 4.16
CA SER A 23 -0.73 0.98 5.00
C SER A 23 0.45 0.62 4.10
N CYS A 24 1.64 1.16 4.37
CA CYS A 24 2.86 0.83 3.62
C CYS A 24 3.97 0.39 4.56
N LEU A 25 4.92 -0.36 4.02
CA LEU A 25 6.15 -0.67 4.73
C LEU A 25 7.10 0.52 4.66
N LEU A 26 7.79 0.78 5.77
CA LEU A 26 8.82 1.79 5.91
C LEU A 26 10.16 1.09 6.09
N CYS A 27 11.13 1.53 5.29
CA CYS A 27 12.54 1.33 5.59
C CYS A 27 13.34 2.49 5.01
N LYS A 28 14.31 3.00 5.79
CA LYS A 28 14.97 4.29 5.54
C LYS A 28 16.29 4.16 4.77
N ASP A 29 16.93 3.01 4.86
CA ASP A 29 18.21 2.72 4.20
C ASP A 29 18.39 1.23 3.87
N LEU A 30 19.48 0.90 3.18
CA LEU A 30 19.77 -0.46 2.73
C LEU A 30 19.89 -1.47 3.89
N LEU A 31 20.41 -1.06 5.05
CA LEU A 31 20.59 -1.95 6.20
C LEU A 31 19.24 -2.24 6.86
N ASP A 32 18.42 -1.20 6.99
CA ASP A 32 17.04 -1.25 7.49
C ASP A 32 16.14 -2.08 6.56
N CYS A 33 16.20 -1.83 5.25
CA CYS A 33 15.44 -2.59 4.25
C CYS A 33 15.89 -4.05 4.10
N LYS A 34 17.11 -4.39 4.52
CA LYS A 34 17.66 -5.76 4.56
C LYS A 34 17.35 -6.46 5.89
N GLY A 35 17.21 -5.69 6.98
CA GLY A 35 16.76 -6.21 8.26
C GLY A 35 15.33 -6.74 8.14
N ASN A 36 15.04 -7.83 8.84
CA ASN A 36 13.64 -8.30 9.01
C ASN A 36 12.77 -7.31 9.81
N THR A 37 13.34 -6.18 10.23
CA THR A 37 12.63 -5.04 10.80
C THR A 37 11.95 -4.30 9.67
N THR A 38 10.68 -4.59 9.43
CA THR A 38 9.87 -3.79 8.52
C THR A 38 8.79 -3.09 9.32
N GLU A 39 8.98 -1.79 9.55
CA GLU A 39 7.99 -0.94 10.19
C GLU A 39 6.82 -0.73 9.23
N LYS A 40 5.58 -0.69 9.75
CA LYS A 40 4.40 -0.32 8.97
C LYS A 40 4.00 1.11 9.32
N ILE A 41 3.67 1.89 8.30
CA ILE A 41 3.18 3.25 8.43
C ILE A 41 1.85 3.41 7.73
N GLU A 42 0.99 4.25 8.28
CA GLU A 42 -0.23 4.70 7.62
C GLU A 42 0.06 5.93 6.77
N CYS A 43 -0.34 5.90 5.51
CA CYS A 43 -0.33 7.06 4.64
C CYS A 43 -1.57 7.89 4.93
N HIS A 44 -1.36 9.18 5.16
CA HIS A 44 -2.41 10.09 5.60
C HIS A 44 -3.02 10.89 4.45
N MET A 45 -2.39 10.91 3.26
CA MET A 45 -2.94 11.59 2.10
C MET A 45 -3.73 10.61 1.23
N MET A 46 -4.91 11.03 0.76
CA MET A 46 -5.78 10.19 -0.10
C MET A 46 -5.09 9.74 -1.40
N GLU A 47 -4.11 10.50 -1.86
CA GLU A 47 -3.36 10.23 -3.11
C GLU A 47 -1.98 9.59 -2.84
N ASP A 48 -1.65 9.28 -1.59
CA ASP A 48 -0.41 8.59 -1.29
C ASP A 48 -0.43 7.18 -1.89
N VAL A 49 0.74 6.78 -2.37
CA VAL A 49 1.03 5.42 -2.81
C VAL A 49 2.18 4.87 -1.98
N CYS A 50 2.22 3.55 -1.81
CA CYS A 50 3.42 2.89 -1.33
C CYS A 50 4.45 2.93 -2.43
N PHE A 51 5.68 3.31 -2.10
CA PHE A 51 6.80 3.18 -3.02
C PHE A 51 7.90 2.31 -2.45
N GLN A 52 8.71 1.78 -3.36
CA GLN A 52 9.99 1.14 -3.08
C GLN A 52 11.01 1.63 -4.11
N ILE A 53 12.19 1.96 -3.62
CA ILE A 53 13.29 2.42 -4.46
C ILE A 53 14.43 1.41 -4.40
N PHE A 54 14.98 1.10 -5.56
CA PHE A 54 16.01 0.09 -5.71
C PHE A 54 17.35 0.73 -6.04
N HIS A 55 18.40 0.14 -5.50
CA HIS A 55 19.75 0.50 -5.86
C HIS A 55 19.95 0.17 -7.35
N PRO A 56 20.44 1.11 -8.17
CA PRO A 56 20.48 0.96 -9.63
C PRO A 56 21.30 -0.26 -10.07
N GLU A 57 22.43 -0.50 -9.41
CA GLU A 57 23.36 -1.60 -9.73
C GLU A 57 22.93 -2.94 -9.13
N THR A 58 22.71 -3.00 -7.82
CA THR A 58 22.44 -4.27 -7.12
C THR A 58 20.99 -4.73 -7.21
N GLY A 59 20.06 -3.85 -7.57
CA GLY A 59 18.62 -4.13 -7.55
C GLY A 59 18.06 -4.34 -6.13
N ALA A 60 18.86 -4.13 -5.09
CA ALA A 60 18.40 -4.25 -3.71
C ALA A 60 17.49 -3.07 -3.34
N VAL A 61 16.45 -3.33 -2.55
CA VAL A 61 15.60 -2.24 -2.02
C VAL A 61 16.41 -1.42 -1.02
N PHE A 62 16.51 -0.12 -1.27
CA PHE A 62 17.20 0.80 -0.37
C PHE A 62 16.24 1.69 0.43
N ARG A 63 14.99 1.83 -0.02
CA ARG A 63 13.98 2.64 0.68
C ARG A 63 12.57 2.17 0.36
N ARG A 64 11.70 2.22 1.36
CA ARG A 64 10.24 2.04 1.24
C ARG A 64 9.54 3.10 2.07
N ALA A 65 8.46 3.70 1.58
CA ALA A 65 7.59 4.58 2.37
C ALA A 65 6.26 4.87 1.63
N CYS A 66 5.45 5.76 2.21
CA CYS A 66 4.36 6.47 1.54
C CYS A 66 4.92 7.69 0.79
N GLY A 67 4.33 8.01 -0.36
CA GLY A 67 4.58 9.28 -1.03
C GLY A 67 3.67 9.50 -2.23
N ALA A 68 3.87 10.65 -2.90
CA ALA A 68 3.15 10.97 -4.13
C ALA A 68 3.49 9.97 -5.25
N PRO A 69 2.56 9.73 -6.20
CA PRO A 69 2.80 8.86 -7.34
C PRO A 69 3.99 9.29 -8.21
N THR A 70 4.32 10.58 -8.20
CA THR A 70 5.47 11.16 -8.93
C THR A 70 6.83 10.88 -8.28
N VAL A 71 6.88 10.24 -7.10
CA VAL A 71 8.15 9.94 -6.41
C VAL A 71 9.09 9.12 -7.29
N CYS A 72 8.56 8.23 -8.15
CA CYS A 72 9.37 7.40 -9.03
C CYS A 72 9.93 8.12 -10.26
N ASP A 73 9.47 9.34 -10.58
CA ASP A 73 9.91 10.07 -11.78
C ASP A 73 11.39 10.49 -11.70
N ILE A 74 11.94 10.58 -10.48
CA ILE A 74 13.31 11.03 -10.21
C ILE A 74 14.29 9.88 -9.92
N TYR A 75 13.83 8.63 -9.86
CA TYR A 75 14.66 7.48 -9.51
C TYR A 75 14.77 6.48 -10.67
N ALA A 76 15.99 6.05 -10.99
CA ALA A 76 16.25 5.13 -12.11
C ALA A 76 15.58 3.75 -11.97
N LYS A 77 15.40 3.28 -10.73
CA LYS A 77 14.65 2.05 -10.42
C LYS A 77 13.75 2.30 -9.22
N CYS A 78 12.44 2.34 -9.48
CA CYS A 78 11.43 2.62 -8.48
C CYS A 78 10.13 1.90 -8.86
N SER A 79 9.32 1.55 -7.85
CA SER A 79 8.01 0.93 -8.04
C SER A 79 7.03 1.55 -7.05
N THR A 80 5.84 1.87 -7.54
CA THR A 80 4.71 2.37 -6.74
C THR A 80 3.53 1.41 -6.78
N CYS A 81 2.72 1.39 -5.74
CA CYS A 81 1.50 0.61 -5.67
C CYS A 81 0.52 1.20 -4.63
N ASN A 82 -0.78 0.94 -4.79
CA ASN A 82 -1.87 1.58 -4.03
C ASN A 82 -2.69 0.57 -3.21
N VAL A 83 -2.04 -0.49 -2.74
CA VAL A 83 -2.65 -1.55 -1.91
C VAL A 83 -1.86 -1.68 -0.62
N ASN A 84 -2.52 -2.03 0.47
CA ASN A 84 -1.84 -2.18 1.76
C ASN A 84 -0.67 -3.17 1.67
N ASP A 85 0.48 -2.78 2.23
CA ASP A 85 1.71 -3.55 2.31
C ASP A 85 2.25 -4.04 0.95
N CYS A 86 1.83 -3.43 -0.17
CA CYS A 86 2.20 -3.85 -1.52
C CYS A 86 3.68 -3.59 -1.87
N ASN A 87 4.33 -2.69 -1.13
CA ASN A 87 5.78 -2.48 -1.21
C ASN A 87 6.57 -3.47 -0.35
N SER A 88 5.92 -4.55 0.12
CA SER A 88 6.62 -5.71 0.64
C SER A 88 7.44 -6.29 -0.49
N SER A 89 8.76 -6.39 -0.29
CA SER A 89 9.56 -7.20 -1.20
C SER A 89 9.22 -8.65 -0.94
N MET A 90 8.15 -9.11 -1.58
CA MET A 90 7.93 -10.52 -1.79
C MET A 90 9.01 -10.98 -2.74
N ASN A 91 10.18 -11.29 -2.18
CA ASN A 91 11.13 -12.17 -2.81
C ASN A 91 10.34 -13.46 -3.08
N ILE A 92 9.94 -13.65 -4.35
CA ILE A 92 9.41 -14.89 -4.91
C ILE A 92 7.95 -15.20 -4.52
N LEU A 93 7.02 -14.85 -5.40
CA LEU A 93 6.08 -15.86 -5.90
C LEU A 93 5.88 -15.63 -7.39
N PRO A 94 6.64 -16.32 -8.27
CA PRO A 94 6.30 -16.29 -9.68
C PRO A 94 4.93 -16.94 -9.81
N SER A 95 4.11 -16.42 -10.70
CA SER A 95 2.71 -16.76 -10.94
C SER A 95 2.44 -18.23 -11.33
N PHE A 96 3.41 -19.14 -11.16
CA PHE A 96 3.35 -20.57 -11.46
C PHE A 96 2.53 -21.41 -10.47
N LEU A 97 2.21 -20.91 -9.27
CA LEU A 97 1.35 -21.65 -8.33
C LEU A 97 -0.15 -21.63 -8.67
N MET A 98 -0.57 -20.80 -9.64
CA MET A 98 -1.97 -20.75 -10.10
C MET A 98 -2.24 -21.60 -11.35
N ILE A 99 -1.20 -22.16 -11.99
CA ILE A 99 -1.36 -22.97 -13.21
C ILE A 99 -1.57 -24.47 -12.87
N SER A 100 -1.20 -24.90 -11.66
CA SER A 100 -1.27 -26.30 -11.23
C SER A 100 -2.68 -26.79 -10.83
N LEU A 101 -3.65 -25.91 -10.57
CA LEU A 101 -5.02 -26.35 -10.25
C LEU A 101 -5.88 -26.59 -11.50
N ALA A 102 -5.61 -25.87 -12.59
CA ALA A 102 -6.36 -26.02 -13.85
C ALA A 102 -6.03 -27.33 -14.58
N THR A 103 -4.80 -27.83 -14.48
CA THR A 103 -4.37 -29.07 -15.15
C THR A 103 -4.84 -30.34 -14.41
N VAL A 104 -4.98 -30.32 -13.08
CA VAL A 104 -5.46 -31.47 -12.30
C VAL A 104 -6.94 -31.76 -12.55
N ILE A 105 -7.76 -30.72 -12.78
CA ILE A 105 -9.18 -30.90 -13.11
C ILE A 105 -9.35 -31.44 -14.54
N ALA A 106 -8.50 -31.00 -15.48
CA ALA A 106 -8.55 -31.48 -16.86
C ALA A 106 -8.12 -32.96 -17.01
N MET A 107 -7.18 -33.44 -16.20
CA MET A 107 -6.77 -34.86 -16.22
C MET A 107 -7.80 -35.81 -15.58
N LYS A 108 -8.80 -35.29 -14.86
CA LYS A 108 -9.87 -36.11 -14.26
C LYS A 108 -11.13 -36.22 -15.14
N LEU A 109 -11.10 -35.59 -16.32
CA LEU A 109 -12.21 -35.54 -17.29
C LEU A 109 -11.89 -36.24 -18.62
N PHE A 110 -10.72 -36.90 -18.72
CA PHE A 110 -10.36 -37.81 -19.81
C PHE A 110 -10.13 -39.22 -19.25
#